data_AF-A0AAI8YF59-F1
#
_entry.id   AF-A0AAI8YF59-F1
#
_cell.length_a   1.000
_cell.length_b   1.000
_cell.length_c   1.000
_cell.angle_alpha   90.00
_cell.angle_beta   90.00
_cell.angle_gamma   90.00
#
_symmetry.space_group_name_H-M   'P 1'
#
loop_
_entity.id
_entity.type
_entity.pdbx_description
1 polymer ?
#
loop_
_entity_poly.entity_id
_entity_poly.type
_entity_poly.pdbx_seq_one_letter_code
_entity_poly.pdbx_strand_id
1 'polypeptide(L)'
;MLHGGAIVQLLAFVDDTYIIVRSEIYDTDCAKLTAVPNLLMSWANDNNVTFGPHKYTLPHFRGFGETDPARARPDIRELPCDEQLFEHDYIDILGVRVDARLSWVDHIELIITKVSKQVTYDT
;
A
#
# COMPACT_ATOMS: atom_id res chain seq x y z
N MET A 1 2.19 7.06 -30.65
CA MET A 1 3.46 6.98 -29.90
C MET A 1 3.10 7.11 -28.42
N LEU A 2 2.93 6.00 -27.70
CA LEU A 2 2.65 6.03 -26.26
C LEU A 2 4.02 6.08 -25.56
N HIS A 3 4.45 7.26 -25.14
CA HIS A 3 5.62 7.44 -24.28
C HIS A 3 5.09 7.81 -22.89
N GLY A 4 5.45 7.03 -21.85
CA GLY A 4 5.02 7.23 -20.46
C GLY A 4 4.02 6.20 -19.91
N GLY A 5 4.32 4.91 -20.06
CA GLY A 5 3.45 3.84 -19.53
C GLY A 5 3.74 3.55 -18.05
N ALA A 6 2.72 3.65 -17.19
CA ALA A 6 2.78 3.09 -15.85
C ALA A 6 2.56 1.58 -15.89
N ILE A 7 3.32 0.83 -15.10
CA ILE A 7 3.13 -0.60 -14.87
C ILE A 7 2.18 -0.75 -13.69
N VAL A 8 1.12 -1.54 -13.86
CA VAL A 8 0.19 -1.90 -12.79
C VAL A 8 0.31 -3.41 -12.54
N GLN A 9 0.50 -3.79 -11.29
CA GLN A 9 0.48 -5.17 -10.83
C GLN A 9 -0.58 -5.32 -9.75
N LEU A 10 -1.32 -6.43 -9.80
CA LEU A 10 -2.30 -6.79 -8.78
C LEU A 10 -1.90 -8.11 -8.14
N LEU A 11 -1.97 -8.16 -6.82
CA LEU A 11 -1.88 -9.36 -6.01
C LEU A 11 -3.11 -9.41 -5.13
N ALA A 12 -3.84 -10.52 -5.15
CA ALA A 12 -5.00 -10.72 -4.29
C ALA A 12 -4.84 -12.04 -3.51
N PHE A 13 -5.17 -12.01 -2.23
CA PHE A 13 -5.16 -13.18 -1.36
C PHE A 13 -6.32 -13.09 -0.38
N VAL A 14 -7.30 -13.98 -0.54
CA VAL A 14 -8.57 -13.96 0.23
C VAL A 14 -9.26 -12.60 0.08
N ASP A 15 -9.29 -11.79 1.14
CA ASP A 15 -9.90 -10.45 1.21
C ASP A 15 -8.90 -9.32 0.99
N ASP A 16 -7.59 -9.59 1.08
CA ASP A 16 -6.55 -8.60 0.83
C ASP A 16 -6.31 -8.43 -0.67
N THR A 17 -6.30 -7.17 -1.13
CA THR A 17 -5.98 -6.78 -2.50
C THR A 17 -4.90 -5.70 -2.50
N TYR A 18 -3.77 -6.02 -3.12
CA TYR A 18 -2.63 -5.12 -3.28
C TYR A 18 -2.54 -4.65 -4.73
N ILE A 19 -2.50 -3.33 -4.92
CA ILE A 19 -2.33 -2.71 -6.22
C ILE A 19 -1.00 -1.96 -6.18
N ILE A 20 -0.05 -2.42 -6.99
CA ILE A 20 1.26 -1.80 -7.09
C ILE A 20 1.31 -1.08 -8.43
N VAL A 21 1.57 0.22 -8.39
CA VAL A 21 1.78 1.02 -9.59
C VAL A 21 3.20 1.55 -9.59
N ARG A 22 3.84 1.51 -10.75
CA ARG A 22 5.16 2.09 -10.96
C ARG A 22 5.19 2.89 -12.25
N SER A 23 5.63 4.13 -12.16
CA SER A 23 6.03 4.96 -13.28
C SER A 23 7.24 5.82 -12.88
N GLU A 24 7.55 6.85 -13.67
CA GLU A 24 8.62 7.81 -13.35
C GLU A 24 8.11 8.94 -12.41
N ILE A 25 6.80 9.09 -12.23
CA ILE A 25 6.19 10.24 -11.53
C ILE A 25 5.02 9.78 -10.66
N TYR A 26 5.06 10.11 -9.37
CA TYR A 26 4.00 9.75 -8.40
C TYR A 26 2.59 10.18 -8.82
N ASP A 27 2.42 11.33 -9.46
CA ASP A 27 1.11 11.77 -9.95
C ASP A 27 0.53 10.83 -11.02
N THR A 28 1.40 10.25 -11.87
CA THR A 28 0.99 9.24 -12.83
C THR A 28 0.58 7.95 -12.12
N ASP A 29 1.27 7.59 -11.04
CA ASP A 29 0.93 6.45 -10.22
C ASP A 29 -0.41 6.64 -9.52
N CYS A 30 -0.64 7.82 -8.92
CA CYS A 30 -1.91 8.19 -8.31
C CYS A 30 -3.06 8.20 -9.31
N ALA A 31 -2.86 8.69 -10.55
CA ALA A 31 -3.90 8.64 -11.57
C ALA A 31 -4.32 7.20 -11.91
N LYS A 32 -3.37 6.24 -11.92
CA LYS A 32 -3.67 4.82 -12.09
C LYS A 32 -4.29 4.19 -10.84
N LEU A 33 -3.80 4.57 -9.66
CA LEU A 33 -4.38 4.17 -8.37
C LEU A 33 -5.77 4.77 -8.14
N THR A 34 -6.19 5.81 -8.87
CA THR A 34 -7.59 6.22 -8.94
C THR A 34 -8.39 5.28 -9.84
N ALA A 35 -7.89 5.04 -11.05
CA ALA A 35 -8.63 4.31 -12.08
C ALA A 35 -8.85 2.82 -11.75
N VAL A 36 -7.83 2.14 -11.21
CA VAL A 36 -7.87 0.68 -10.98
C VAL A 36 -8.85 0.30 -9.86
N PRO A 37 -8.81 0.90 -8.65
CA PRO A 37 -9.81 0.64 -7.62
C PRO A 37 -11.23 0.99 -8.06
N ASN A 38 -11.44 2.08 -8.81
CA ASN A 38 -12.77 2.42 -9.32
C ASN A 38 -13.34 1.34 -10.24
N LEU A 39 -12.51 0.73 -11.09
CA LEU A 39 -12.90 -0.41 -11.91
C LEU A 39 -13.23 -1.65 -11.06
N LEU A 40 -12.38 -1.96 -10.06
CA LEU A 40 -12.62 -3.08 -9.15
C LEU A 40 -13.90 -2.91 -8.33
N MET A 41 -14.15 -1.69 -7.82
CA MET A 41 -15.36 -1.38 -7.06
C MET A 41 -16.61 -1.46 -7.93
N SER A 42 -16.54 -1.01 -9.20
CA SER A 42 -17.64 -1.18 -10.15
C SER A 42 -17.97 -2.66 -10.34
N TRP A 43 -16.97 -3.50 -10.58
CA TRP A 43 -17.16 -4.94 -10.71
C TRP A 43 -17.68 -5.56 -9.40
N ALA A 44 -17.15 -5.16 -8.25
CA ALA A 44 -17.52 -5.70 -6.95
C ALA A 44 -18.99 -5.45 -6.61
N ASN A 45 -19.48 -4.24 -6.91
CA ASN A 45 -20.87 -3.87 -6.72
C ASN A 45 -21.83 -4.81 -7.48
N ASP A 46 -21.47 -5.18 -8.70
CA ASP A 46 -22.27 -6.10 -9.53
C ASP A 46 -22.23 -7.56 -9.00
N ASN A 47 -21.29 -7.88 -8.11
CA ASN A 47 -21.03 -9.22 -7.59
C ASN A 47 -21.33 -9.35 -6.09
N ASN A 48 -22.01 -8.39 -5.46
CA ASN A 48 -22.30 -8.34 -4.02
C ASN A 48 -21.04 -8.42 -3.14
N VAL A 49 -19.93 -7.86 -3.63
CA VAL A 49 -18.67 -7.70 -2.90
C VAL A 49 -18.48 -6.22 -2.60
N THR A 50 -17.89 -5.89 -1.45
CA THR A 50 -17.63 -4.50 -1.07
C THR A 50 -16.17 -4.32 -0.72
N PHE A 51 -15.51 -3.38 -1.41
CA PHE A 51 -14.24 -2.84 -0.97
C PHE A 51 -14.48 -1.70 0.03
N GLY A 52 -13.62 -1.59 1.04
CA GLY A 52 -13.66 -0.49 2.01
C GLY A 52 -12.47 0.45 1.86
N PRO A 53 -12.52 1.47 0.97
CA PRO A 53 -11.43 2.42 0.78
C PRO A 53 -10.95 3.10 2.07
N HIS A 54 -11.84 3.26 3.06
CA HIS A 54 -11.52 3.80 4.39
C HIS A 54 -10.51 2.96 5.19
N LYS A 55 -10.17 1.76 4.73
CA LYS A 55 -9.15 0.88 5.32
C LYS A 55 -7.85 0.85 4.52
N TYR A 56 -7.77 1.55 3.39
CA TYR A 56 -6.60 1.47 2.53
C TYR A 56 -5.39 2.14 3.18
N THR A 57 -4.23 1.53 2.93
CA THR A 57 -2.92 2.10 3.23
C THR A 57 -2.23 2.50 1.93
N LEU A 58 -1.51 3.61 1.91
CA LEU A 58 -0.82 4.11 0.72
C LEU A 58 0.62 4.56 1.02
N PRO A 59 1.57 3.62 1.20
CA PRO A 59 2.97 3.99 1.23
C PRO A 59 3.49 4.25 -0.19
N HIS A 60 4.31 5.30 -0.32
CA HIS A 60 5.07 5.59 -1.52
C HIS A 60 6.47 4.98 -1.40
N PHE A 61 6.78 3.97 -2.21
CA PHE A 61 8.13 3.39 -2.23
C PHE A 61 9.12 4.37 -2.85
N ARG A 62 10.20 4.64 -2.13
CA ARG A 62 11.20 5.65 -2.51
C ARG A 62 12.49 5.02 -2.99
N GLY A 63 13.16 5.70 -3.91
CA GLY A 63 14.45 5.29 -4.44
C GLY A 63 15.57 5.37 -3.40
N PHE A 64 16.67 4.68 -3.65
CA PHE A 64 17.85 4.79 -2.80
C PHE A 64 18.38 6.23 -2.81
N GLY A 65 18.43 6.85 -1.62
CA GLY A 65 18.90 8.24 -1.44
C GLY A 65 17.79 9.29 -1.45
N GLU A 66 16.54 8.92 -1.71
CA GLU A 66 15.39 9.82 -1.50
C GLU A 66 15.03 9.88 -0.02
N THR A 67 15.06 11.08 0.56
CA THR A 67 14.79 11.28 1.99
C THR A 67 13.32 11.60 2.26
N ASP A 68 12.69 12.36 1.38
CA ASP A 68 11.38 12.94 1.64
C ASP A 68 10.28 12.02 1.12
N PRO A 69 9.33 11.60 1.98
CA PRO A 69 8.22 10.77 1.54
C PRO A 69 7.29 11.57 0.64
N ALA A 70 6.94 11.01 -0.53
CA ALA A 70 5.91 11.58 -1.37
C ALA A 70 4.55 11.54 -0.65
N ARG A 71 3.74 12.57 -0.89
CA ARG A 71 2.38 12.70 -0.33
C ARG A 71 1.31 12.86 -1.41
N ALA A 72 1.62 12.38 -2.62
CA ALA A 72 0.64 12.33 -3.70
C ALA A 72 -0.51 11.40 -3.31
N ARG A 73 -1.74 11.80 -3.61
CA ARG A 73 -2.95 11.09 -3.18
C ARG A 73 -3.83 10.79 -4.38
N PRO A 74 -4.29 9.54 -4.58
CA PRO A 74 -5.28 9.22 -5.58
C PRO A 74 -6.67 9.72 -5.16
N ASP A 75 -7.48 10.07 -6.15
CA ASP A 75 -8.85 10.55 -5.96
C ASP A 75 -9.82 9.36 -5.87
N ILE A 76 -9.80 8.69 -4.71
CA ILE A 76 -10.72 7.58 -4.40
C ILE A 76 -11.65 8.03 -3.28
N ARG A 77 -12.95 7.87 -3.50
CA ARG A 77 -13.98 8.16 -2.50
C ARG A 77 -13.73 7.33 -1.24
N GLU A 78 -13.96 7.94 -0.08
CA GLU A 78 -13.83 7.30 1.25
C GLU A 78 -12.41 6.88 1.65
N LEU A 79 -11.36 7.30 0.96
CA LEU A 79 -10.00 7.17 1.49
C LEU A 79 -9.85 7.92 2.84
N PRO A 80 -9.03 7.41 3.78
CA PRO A 80 -8.71 8.10 5.05
C PRO A 80 -8.19 9.52 4.83
N CYS A 81 -8.24 10.41 5.83
CA CYS A 81 -7.60 11.73 5.71
C CYS A 81 -6.07 11.60 5.57
N ASP A 82 -5.39 12.66 5.14
CA ASP A 82 -3.94 12.59 4.86
C ASP A 82 -3.11 12.20 6.09
N GLU A 83 -3.50 12.65 7.29
CA GLU A 83 -2.84 12.29 8.53
C GLU A 83 -2.89 10.79 8.81
N GLN A 84 -4.00 10.14 8.47
CA GLN A 84 -4.18 8.69 8.64
C GLN A 84 -3.56 7.90 7.48
N LEU A 85 -3.74 8.40 6.25
CA LEU A 85 -3.28 7.73 5.03
C LEU A 85 -1.75 7.66 4.96
N PHE A 86 -1.08 8.68 5.47
CA PHE A 86 0.38 8.82 5.51
C PHE A 86 0.95 8.70 6.94
N GLU A 87 0.20 8.11 7.88
CA GLU A 87 0.67 7.87 9.25
C GLU A 87 1.88 6.93 9.29
N HIS A 88 1.93 5.99 8.34
CA HIS A 88 2.94 4.95 8.27
C HIS A 88 3.56 4.87 6.88
N ASP A 89 4.89 4.75 6.86
CA ASP A 89 5.69 4.55 5.66
C ASP A 89 5.94 3.05 5.38
N TYR A 90 4.94 2.19 5.60
CA TYR A 90 5.04 0.76 5.31
C TYR A 90 3.69 0.18 4.89
N ILE A 91 3.72 -1.01 4.29
CA ILE A 91 2.55 -1.86 4.06
C ILE A 91 2.83 -3.26 4.59
N ASP A 92 1.83 -3.88 5.20
CA ASP A 92 1.89 -5.27 5.61
C ASP A 92 1.29 -6.15 4.48
N ILE A 93 2.11 -6.99 3.86
CA ILE A 93 1.73 -7.91 2.79
C ILE A 93 1.89 -9.34 3.32
N LEU A 94 0.77 -10.06 3.53
CA LEU A 94 0.77 -11.44 4.02
C LEU A 94 1.60 -11.65 5.30
N GLY A 95 1.56 -10.69 6.22
CA GLY A 95 2.31 -10.70 7.48
C GLY A 95 3.78 -10.24 7.38
N VAL A 96 4.24 -9.89 6.19
CA VAL A 96 5.55 -9.28 5.95
C VAL A 96 5.39 -7.76 5.89
N ARG A 97 6.14 -7.05 6.72
CA ARG A 97 6.17 -5.58 6.71
C ARG A 97 7.15 -5.12 5.66
N VAL A 98 6.67 -4.37 4.68
CA VAL A 98 7.49 -3.80 3.60
C VAL A 98 7.59 -2.29 3.83
N ASP A 99 8.78 -1.86 4.23
CA ASP A 99 9.09 -0.44 4.46
C ASP A 99 9.20 0.33 3.13
N ALA A 100 8.71 1.57 3.10
CA ALA A 100 8.74 2.45 1.94
C ALA A 100 10.15 2.72 1.41
N ARG A 101 11.18 2.65 2.27
CA ARG A 101 12.60 2.79 1.93
C ARG A 101 13.20 1.49 1.38
N LEU A 102 12.38 0.44 1.21
CA LEU A 102 12.79 -0.89 0.78
C LEU A 102 13.87 -1.50 1.69
N SER A 103 13.69 -1.27 3.00
CA SER A 103 14.52 -1.81 4.08
C SER A 103 13.76 -2.89 4.85
N TRP A 104 14.49 -3.82 5.45
CA TRP A 104 13.92 -4.90 6.27
C TRP A 104 14.08 -4.68 7.77
N VAL A 105 14.70 -3.56 8.19
CA VAL A 105 14.99 -3.27 9.60
C VAL A 105 13.71 -3.30 10.44
N ASP A 106 12.70 -2.52 10.06
CA ASP A 106 11.44 -2.42 10.79
C ASP A 106 10.69 -3.77 10.87
N HIS A 107 10.77 -4.58 9.82
CA HIS A 107 10.19 -5.94 9.84
C HIS A 107 10.93 -6.85 10.81
N ILE A 108 12.26 -6.85 10.79
CA ILE A 108 13.09 -7.67 11.68
C ILE A 108 12.81 -7.29 13.14
N GLU A 109 12.76 -5.99 13.46
CA GLU A 109 12.45 -5.50 14.80
C GLU A 109 11.04 -5.91 15.26
N LEU A 110 10.06 -5.87 14.36
CA LEU A 110 8.70 -6.36 14.62
C LEU A 110 8.71 -7.86 14.97
N ILE A 111 9.44 -8.68 14.22
CA ILE A 111 9.55 -10.13 14.48
C ILE A 111 10.25 -10.38 15.82
N ILE A 112 11.39 -9.72 16.09
CA ILE A 112 12.09 -9.83 17.38
C ILE A 112 11.15 -9.49 18.53
N THR A 113 10.38 -8.41 18.42
CA THR A 113 9.42 -7.99 19.44
C THR A 113 8.32 -9.02 19.67
N LYS A 114 7.77 -9.60 18.59
CA LYS A 114 6.75 -10.66 18.68
C LYS A 114 7.29 -11.90 19.38
N VAL A 115 8.49 -12.35 19.00
CA VAL A 115 9.14 -13.53 19.59
C VAL A 115 9.45 -13.30 21.07
N SER A 116 10.07 -12.17 21.42
CA SER A 116 10.42 -11.85 22.82
C SER A 116 9.21 -11.84 23.74
N LYS A 117 8.08 -11.30 23.28
CA LYS A 117 6.82 -11.35 24.05
C LYS A 117 6.39 -12.78 24.31
N GLN A 118 6.38 -13.65 23.28
CA GLN A 118 5.98 -15.05 23.44
C GLN A 118 6.87 -15.81 24.42
N VAL A 119 8.20 -15.65 24.30
CA VAL A 119 9.16 -16.30 25.21
C VAL A 119 8.99 -15.86 26.66
N THR A 120 8.61 -14.60 26.89
CA THR A 120 8.45 -14.05 28.26
C THR A 120 7.15 -14.54 28.93
N TYR A 121 6.11 -14.87 28.17
CA TYR A 121 4.88 -15.45 28.71
C TYR A 121 5.01 -16.96 29.05
N ASP A 122 6.04 -17.62 28.53
CA ASP A 122 6.31 -19.06 28.75
C ASP A 122 7.28 -19.33 29.93
N THR A 123 7.68 -18.29 30.68
CA THR A 123 8.49 -18.37 31.93
C THR A 123 7.75 -17.79 33.11
#